data_AF-A0A5N9EZB0-F1
#
_entry.id   AF-A0A5N9EZB0-F1
#
_cell.length_a   1.000
_cell.length_b   1.000
_cell.length_c   1.000
_cell.angle_alpha   90.00
_cell.angle_beta   90.00
_cell.angle_gamma   90.00
#
_symmetry.space_group_name_H-M   'P 1'
#
loop_
_entity.id
_entity.type
_entity.pdbx_description
1 polymer ?
#
loop_
_entity_poly.entity_id
_entity_poly.type
_entity_poly.pdbx_seq_one_letter_code
_entity_poly.pdbx_strand_id
1 'polypeptide(L)'
;MTPNAHSNAGGQAIPDAMNGNASLFTRSDEIGEAWEIMDPTIQGLALPDAPLPAGYPIGSKGPVEADRFLAKYGRDWLDRNWQH
;
A
#
# COMPACT_ATOMS: atom_id res chain seq x y z
N MET A 1 -13.67 -0.56 -37.02
CA MET A 1 -12.28 -0.42 -36.56
C MET A 1 -12.34 0.29 -35.20
N THR A 2 -12.40 -0.45 -34.11
CA THR A 2 -12.56 0.09 -32.75
C THR A 2 -11.23 -0.03 -31.99
N PRO A 3 -10.67 1.04 -31.41
CA PRO A 3 -9.49 0.93 -30.56
C PRO A 3 -9.86 0.71 -29.09
N ASN A 4 -9.33 -0.41 -28.57
CA ASN A 4 -8.94 -0.78 -27.21
C ASN A 4 -9.47 0.04 -26.01
N ALA A 5 -10.32 -0.62 -25.22
CA ALA A 5 -10.57 -0.29 -23.83
C ALA A 5 -9.34 -0.63 -22.98
N HIS A 6 -8.83 0.34 -22.24
CA HIS A 6 -7.81 0.16 -21.21
C HIS A 6 -8.39 -0.65 -20.05
N SER A 7 -7.78 -1.79 -19.73
CA SER A 7 -8.21 -2.69 -18.64
C SER A 7 -8.08 -2.00 -17.29
N ASN A 8 -9.22 -1.62 -16.72
CA ASN A 8 -9.38 -1.15 -15.35
C ASN A 8 -9.30 -2.37 -14.42
N ALA A 9 -8.46 -2.30 -13.38
CA ALA A 9 -8.11 -3.40 -12.47
C ALA A 9 -9.28 -4.04 -11.67
N GLY A 10 -10.52 -3.60 -11.87
CA GLY A 10 -11.72 -4.25 -11.32
C GLY A 10 -12.29 -5.37 -12.19
N GLY A 11 -11.83 -5.53 -13.44
CA GLY A 11 -12.48 -6.41 -14.42
C GLY A 11 -12.05 -7.88 -14.41
N GLN A 12 -10.91 -8.22 -13.80
CA GLN A 12 -10.33 -9.57 -13.90
C GLN A 12 -10.69 -10.49 -12.73
N ALA A 13 -11.07 -9.94 -11.56
CA ALA A 13 -11.44 -10.75 -10.40
C ALA A 13 -12.67 -11.64 -10.64
N ILE A 14 -13.61 -11.19 -11.48
CA ILE A 14 -14.88 -11.90 -11.74
C ILE A 14 -14.66 -13.13 -12.66
N PRO A 15 -13.94 -13.03 -13.81
CA PRO A 15 -13.59 -14.21 -14.61
C PRO A 15 -12.67 -15.20 -13.87
N ASP A 16 -11.70 -14.70 -13.09
CA ASP A 16 -10.71 -15.55 -12.42
C ASP A 16 -11.31 -16.38 -11.27
N ALA A 17 -12.34 -15.86 -10.58
CA ALA A 17 -13.10 -16.62 -9.59
C ALA A 17 -13.88 -17.80 -10.21
N MET A 18 -14.34 -17.66 -11.46
CA MET A 18 -15.07 -18.73 -12.17
C MET A 18 -14.14 -19.83 -12.71
N ASN A 19 -12.87 -19.53 -12.94
CA ASN A 19 -11.85 -20.48 -13.41
C ASN A 19 -11.11 -21.20 -12.25
N GLY A 20 -11.46 -20.92 -11.00
CA GLY A 20 -10.99 -21.67 -9.83
C GLY A 20 -9.53 -21.42 -9.43
N ASN A 21 -8.91 -20.31 -9.86
CA ASN A 21 -7.54 -20.01 -9.45
C ASN A 21 -7.50 -19.29 -8.09
N ALA A 22 -7.53 -20.08 -7.02
CA ALA A 22 -7.49 -19.60 -5.64
C ALA A 22 -6.16 -18.91 -5.24
N SER A 23 -5.13 -18.88 -6.09
CA SER A 23 -3.83 -18.27 -5.77
C SER A 23 -3.82 -16.73 -5.85
N LEU A 24 -4.88 -16.13 -6.41
CA LEU A 24 -5.03 -14.67 -6.51
C LEU A 24 -5.80 -14.07 -5.31
N PHE A 25 -6.29 -14.92 -4.42
CA PHE A 25 -6.99 -14.52 -3.21
C PHE A 25 -6.07 -14.79 -2.02
N THR A 26 -5.77 -13.74 -1.25
CA THR A 26 -5.11 -13.88 0.05
C THR A 26 -5.94 -14.85 0.88
N ARG A 27 -5.29 -15.88 1.42
CA ARG A 27 -6.00 -16.86 2.24
C ARG A 27 -6.51 -16.17 3.51
N SER A 28 -7.66 -16.61 4.02
CA SER A 28 -8.35 -15.90 5.09
C SER A 28 -7.57 -15.85 6.41
N ASP A 29 -6.62 -16.77 6.62
CA ASP A 29 -5.67 -16.81 7.74
C ASP A 29 -4.58 -15.73 7.62
N GLU A 30 -4.02 -15.52 6.43
CA GLU A 30 -3.00 -14.48 6.16
C GLU A 30 -3.53 -13.06 6.40
N ILE A 31 -4.84 -12.84 6.19
CA ILE A 31 -5.49 -11.55 6.51
C ILE A 31 -5.50 -11.31 8.03
N GLY A 32 -5.79 -12.35 8.82
CA GLY A 32 -5.80 -12.25 10.28
C GLY A 32 -4.43 -11.87 10.84
N GLU A 33 -3.37 -12.54 10.38
CA GLU A 33 -1.99 -12.24 10.80
C GLU A 33 -1.55 -10.82 10.41
N ALA A 34 -1.94 -10.35 9.21
CA ALA A 34 -1.66 -8.98 8.80
C ALA A 34 -2.32 -7.95 9.73
N TRP A 35 -3.54 -8.22 10.20
CA TRP A 35 -4.23 -7.36 11.16
C TRP A 35 -3.55 -7.36 12.54
N GLU A 36 -3.11 -8.52 13.05
CA GLU A 36 -2.38 -8.59 14.32
C GLU A 36 -1.11 -7.73 14.33
N ILE A 37 -0.42 -7.62 13.19
CA ILE A 37 0.76 -6.77 13.03
C ILE A 37 0.39 -5.28 12.98
N MET A 38 -0.74 -4.94 12.34
CA MET A 38 -1.16 -3.55 12.12
C MET A 38 -1.88 -2.93 13.33
N ASP A 39 -2.60 -3.74 14.11
CA ASP A 39 -3.45 -3.29 15.21
C ASP A 39 -2.72 -2.41 16.25
N PRO A 40 -1.51 -2.74 16.73
CA PRO A 40 -0.80 -1.87 17.68
C PRO A 40 -0.51 -0.48 17.11
N THR A 41 -0.27 -0.38 15.81
CA THR A 41 0.01 0.90 15.14
C THR A 41 -1.26 1.75 15.06
N ILE A 42 -2.39 1.14 14.70
CA ILE A 42 -3.69 1.81 14.61
C ILE A 42 -4.12 2.31 16.00
N GLN A 43 -4.02 1.44 17.01
CA GLN A 43 -4.34 1.79 18.39
C GLN A 43 -3.45 2.92 18.92
N GLY A 44 -2.15 2.88 18.63
CA GLY A 44 -1.21 3.93 18.99
C GLY A 44 -1.53 5.28 18.35
N LEU A 45 -1.99 5.29 17.08
CA LEU A 45 -2.38 6.51 16.37
C LEU A 45 -3.74 7.07 16.83
N ALA A 46 -4.58 6.25 17.48
CA ALA A 46 -5.87 6.68 18.02
C ALA A 46 -5.76 7.34 19.41
N LEU A 47 -4.57 7.34 20.03
CA LEU A 47 -4.34 7.97 21.31
C LEU A 47 -4.41 9.51 21.21
N PRO A 48 -4.91 10.21 22.24
CA PRO A 48 -5.03 11.68 22.22
C PRO A 48 -3.70 12.43 22.04
N ASP A 49 -2.59 11.82 22.43
CA ASP A 49 -1.23 12.33 22.37
C ASP A 49 -0.40 11.74 21.21
N ALA A 50 -1.05 11.00 20.31
CA ALA A 50 -0.38 10.43 19.15
C ALA A 50 0.28 11.52 18.29
N PRO A 51 1.51 11.31 17.80
CA PRO A 51 2.17 12.27 16.93
C PRO A 51 1.38 12.41 15.62
N LEU A 52 1.17 13.66 15.19
CA LEU A 52 0.58 13.91 13.88
C LEU A 52 1.47 13.36 12.77
N PRO A 53 0.89 12.79 11.70
CA PRO A 53 1.65 12.41 10.53
C PRO A 53 2.43 13.60 9.97
N ALA A 54 3.66 13.34 9.52
CA ALA A 54 4.48 14.37 8.89
C ALA A 54 3.81 14.87 7.61
N GLY A 55 3.66 16.20 7.50
CA GLY A 55 3.10 16.84 6.32
C GLY A 55 4.05 16.79 5.14
N TYR A 56 3.51 16.73 3.93
CA TYR A 56 4.28 16.79 2.69
C TYR A 56 3.51 17.53 1.59
N PRO A 57 4.18 18.28 0.69
CA PRO A 57 3.51 18.96 -0.41
C PRO A 57 2.78 17.99 -1.33
N ILE A 58 1.67 18.43 -1.92
CA ILE A 58 0.96 17.69 -2.97
C ILE A 58 1.91 17.48 -4.14
N GLY A 59 1.95 16.25 -4.67
CA GLY A 59 2.89 15.89 -5.73
C GLY A 59 4.34 15.83 -5.26
N SER A 60 4.61 15.66 -3.97
CA SER A 60 5.94 15.28 -3.47
C SER A 60 6.01 13.77 -3.22
N LYS A 61 7.21 13.27 -2.92
CA LYS A 61 7.49 11.84 -2.70
C LYS A 61 7.25 11.39 -1.25
N GLY A 62 6.43 12.15 -0.52
CA GLY A 62 6.20 11.99 0.90
C GLY A 62 7.12 12.85 1.78
N PRO A 63 7.04 12.67 3.10
CA PRO A 63 7.77 13.46 4.09
C PRO A 63 9.27 13.12 4.11
N VAL A 64 10.12 14.09 4.49
CA VAL A 64 11.58 13.90 4.62
C VAL A 64 11.91 12.88 5.73
N GLU A 65 11.03 12.75 6.70
CA GLU A 65 11.08 11.77 7.77
C GLU A 65 11.10 10.34 7.23
N ALA A 66 10.42 10.08 6.11
CA ALA A 66 10.42 8.76 5.48
C ALA A 66 11.80 8.41 4.90
N ASP A 67 12.52 9.39 4.33
CA ASP A 67 13.90 9.20 3.86
C ASP A 67 14.86 8.97 5.02
N ARG A 68 14.71 9.77 6.07
CA ARG A 68 15.51 9.64 7.30
C ARG A 68 15.32 8.28 7.96
N PHE A 69 14.09 7.76 7.95
CA PHE A 69 13.77 6.45 8.50
C PHE A 69 14.52 5.35 7.76
N LEU A 70 14.50 5.33 6.43
CA LEU A 70 15.24 4.33 5.66
C LEU A 70 16.75 4.48 5.79
N ALA A 71 17.26 5.71 5.77
CA ALA A 71 18.69 6.01 5.91
C ALA A 71 19.25 5.48 7.24
N LYS A 72 18.46 5.48 8.32
CA LYS A 72 18.82 4.86 9.62
C LYS A 72 19.14 3.37 9.49
N TYR A 73 18.53 2.67 8.54
CA TYR A 73 18.77 1.25 8.26
C TYR A 73 19.71 1.02 7.07
N GLY A 74 20.39 2.06 6.58
CA GLY A 74 21.27 1.99 5.41
C GLY A 74 20.52 1.62 4.13
N ARG A 75 19.25 2.03 4.03
CA ARG A 75 18.39 1.77 2.88
C ARG A 75 17.97 3.09 2.23
N ASP A 76 17.67 3.01 0.94
CA ASP A 76 17.07 4.07 0.15
C ASP A 76 15.87 3.52 -0.63
N TRP A 77 14.97 4.41 -1.04
CA TRP A 77 13.85 4.05 -1.92
C TRP A 77 14.36 3.61 -3.30
N LEU A 78 13.85 2.48 -3.81
CA LEU A 78 14.31 1.89 -5.08
C LEU A 78 13.95 2.74 -6.31
N ASP A 79 12.74 3.31 -6.32
CA ASP A 79 12.30 4.22 -7.36
C ASP A 79 11.45 5.33 -6.75
N ARG A 80 11.72 6.55 -7.21
CA ARG A 80 11.10 7.77 -6.76
C ARG A 80 10.58 8.59 -7.95
N ASN A 81 10.61 8.06 -9.17
CA ASN A 81 10.42 8.83 -10.40
C ASN A 81 8.99 8.79 -10.96
N TRP A 82 7.98 8.77 -10.08
CA TRP A 82 6.57 8.58 -10.44
C TRP A 82 5.89 9.89 -10.91
N GLN A 83 6.68 10.88 -11.37
CA GLN A 83 6.23 12.23 -11.75
C GLN A 83 6.56 12.60 -13.20
N HIS A 84 6.74 11.61 -14.06
CA HIS A 84 6.85 11.83 -15.50
C HIS A 84 5.52 11.53 -16.19
#